data_AF-A0A934MKY8-F1
#
_entry.id   AF-A0A934MKY8-F1
#
_cell.length_a   1.000
_cell.length_b   1.000
_cell.length_c   1.000
_cell.angle_alpha   90.00
_cell.angle_beta   90.00
_cell.angle_gamma   90.00
#
_symmetry.space_group_name_H-M   'P 1'
#
loop_
_entity.id
_entity.type
_entity.pdbx_description
1 polymer ?
#
loop_
_entity_poly.entity_id
_entity_poly.type
_entity_poly.pdbx_seq_one_letter_code
_entity_poly.pdbx_strand_id
1 'polypeptide(L)'
;MDKLEIAPEFFYAKLSDAKTHFERALDCKHTEFDTLYPYMIEHPQFFWYKRYVAWSELLTVVKLSEELQLNWRDQFTERQSEYIANRVMSSRVLDEWYETNDSKEHVG
;
A
#
# COMPACT_ATOMS: atom_id res chain seq x y z
N MET A 1 2.06 2.07 35.96
CA MET A 1 1.71 2.17 34.53
C MET A 1 2.54 1.11 33.85
N ASP A 2 1.94 -0.01 33.51
CA ASP A 2 2.67 -1.14 32.93
C ASP A 2 3.24 -0.72 31.57
N LYS A 3 4.51 -1.02 31.36
CA LYS A 3 5.18 -0.74 30.09
C LYS A 3 4.66 -1.77 29.09
N LEU A 4 3.84 -1.33 28.15
CA LEU A 4 3.35 -2.19 27.08
C LEU A 4 4.53 -2.55 26.18
N GLU A 5 4.97 -3.81 26.23
CA GLU A 5 5.96 -4.33 25.27
C GLU A 5 5.21 -4.70 23.99
N ILE A 6 5.49 -3.97 22.91
CA ILE A 6 4.92 -4.27 21.59
C ILE A 6 5.87 -5.22 20.88
N ALA A 7 5.36 -6.42 20.58
CA ALA A 7 6.12 -7.43 19.87
C ALA A 7 6.33 -7.03 18.40
N PRO A 8 7.52 -7.23 17.80
CA PRO A 8 7.79 -6.93 16.39
C PRO A 8 6.76 -7.51 15.41
N GLU A 9 6.19 -8.67 15.75
CA GLU A 9 5.16 -9.37 14.98
C GLU A 9 3.90 -8.52 14.76
N PHE A 10 3.57 -7.63 15.71
CA PHE A 10 2.47 -6.69 15.55
C PHE A 10 2.71 -5.74 14.37
N PHE A 11 3.93 -5.20 14.25
CA PHE A 11 4.27 -4.30 13.16
C PHE A 11 4.40 -5.03 11.82
N TYR A 12 4.89 -6.27 11.81
CA TYR A 12 4.88 -7.09 10.60
C TYR A 12 3.45 -7.39 10.13
N ALA A 13 2.52 -7.69 11.04
CA ALA A 13 1.11 -7.82 10.71
C ALA A 13 0.55 -6.51 10.15
N LYS A 14 0.86 -5.36 10.76
CA LYS A 14 0.42 -4.05 10.27
C LYS A 14 0.98 -3.71 8.88
N LEU A 15 2.23 -4.06 8.61
CA LEU A 15 2.83 -3.91 7.27
C LEU A 15 2.10 -4.78 6.24
N SER A 16 1.81 -6.03 6.59
CA SER A 16 1.09 -6.96 5.72
C SER A 16 -0.35 -6.49 5.44
N ASP A 17 -1.05 -6.00 6.46
CA ASP A 17 -2.39 -5.42 6.35
C ASP A 17 -2.39 -4.22 5.39
N ALA A 18 -1.46 -3.26 5.60
CA ALA A 18 -1.35 -2.05 4.78
C ALA A 18 -0.96 -2.36 3.33
N LYS A 19 -0.05 -3.33 3.11
CA LYS A 19 0.29 -3.83 1.78
C LYS A 19 -0.94 -4.38 1.08
N THR A 20 -1.68 -5.27 1.75
CA THR A 20 -2.90 -5.88 1.21
C THR A 20 -3.96 -4.82 0.90
N HIS A 21 -4.13 -3.83 1.77
CA HIS A 21 -5.06 -2.72 1.52
C HIS A 21 -4.67 -1.92 0.27
N PHE A 22 -3.39 -1.59 0.12
CA PHE A 22 -2.88 -0.90 -1.07
C PHE A 22 -3.10 -1.71 -2.34
N GLU A 23 -2.76 -2.99 -2.34
CA GLU A 23 -2.97 -3.93 -3.46
C GLU A 23 -4.45 -4.02 -3.89
N ARG A 24 -5.36 -4.09 -2.91
CA ARG A 24 -6.81 -4.05 -3.19
C ARG A 24 -7.25 -2.72 -3.81
N ALA A 25 -6.69 -1.61 -3.37
CA ALA A 25 -6.99 -0.29 -3.92
C ALA A 25 -6.46 -0.14 -5.37
N LEU A 26 -5.30 -0.74 -5.68
CA LEU A 26 -4.76 -0.83 -7.05
C LEU A 26 -5.72 -1.63 -7.95
N ASP A 27 -6.12 -2.81 -7.49
CA ASP A 27 -7.00 -3.76 -8.19
C ASP A 27 -8.47 -3.34 -8.25
N CYS A 28 -8.77 -2.10 -7.85
CA CYS A 28 -10.12 -1.53 -7.80
C CYS A 28 -11.13 -2.40 -7.01
N LYS A 29 -10.66 -3.18 -6.03
CA LYS A 29 -11.55 -3.94 -5.13
C LYS A 29 -12.20 -3.01 -4.11
N HIS A 30 -13.27 -3.50 -3.49
CA HIS A 30 -13.95 -2.84 -2.38
C HIS A 30 -13.02 -2.80 -1.15
N THR A 31 -12.86 -1.64 -0.52
CA THR A 31 -12.10 -1.45 0.72
C THR A 31 -12.93 -0.76 1.80
N GLU A 32 -12.35 -0.56 2.98
CA GLU A 32 -13.01 0.20 4.04
C GLU A 32 -13.28 1.66 3.62
N PHE A 33 -12.39 2.24 2.79
CA PHE A 33 -12.57 3.56 2.20
C PHE A 33 -13.91 3.68 1.45
N ASP A 34 -14.25 2.67 0.65
CA ASP A 34 -15.51 2.61 -0.09
C ASP A 34 -16.72 2.59 0.87
N THR A 35 -16.58 1.95 2.03
CA THR A 35 -17.63 1.90 3.06
C THR A 35 -17.78 3.25 3.79
N LEU A 36 -16.68 3.93 4.07
CA LEU A 36 -16.66 5.22 4.76
C LEU A 36 -17.11 6.38 3.85
N TYR A 37 -16.84 6.29 2.55
CA TYR A 37 -17.08 7.35 1.58
C TYR A 37 -17.92 6.87 0.39
N PRO A 38 -19.16 6.41 0.58
CA PRO A 38 -20.00 5.86 -0.49
C PRO A 38 -20.23 6.86 -1.64
N TYR A 39 -20.33 8.15 -1.33
CA TYR A 39 -20.42 9.23 -2.31
C TYR A 39 -19.24 9.25 -3.31
N MET A 40 -18.02 8.91 -2.86
CA MET A 40 -16.84 8.92 -3.72
C MET A 40 -16.85 7.77 -4.73
N ILE A 41 -17.53 6.65 -4.44
CA ILE A 41 -17.67 5.51 -5.36
C ILE A 41 -18.53 5.89 -6.56
N GLU A 42 -19.59 6.65 -6.32
CA GLU A 42 -20.54 7.07 -7.36
C GLU A 42 -19.91 8.06 -8.35
N HIS A 43 -18.68 8.52 -8.10
CA HIS A 43 -18.05 9.67 -8.72
C HIS A 43 -16.62 9.33 -9.18
N PRO A 44 -16.44 8.93 -10.46
CA PRO A 44 -15.17 8.42 -11.00
C PRO A 44 -13.96 9.32 -10.82
N GLN A 45 -14.15 10.63 -10.68
CA GLN A 45 -13.07 11.58 -10.38
C GLN A 45 -12.34 11.29 -9.07
N PHE A 46 -12.95 10.53 -8.14
CA PHE A 46 -12.36 10.18 -6.86
C PHE A 46 -11.61 8.84 -6.86
N PHE A 47 -11.55 8.09 -7.96
CA PHE A 47 -10.90 6.76 -7.99
C PHE A 47 -9.43 6.77 -7.59
N TRP A 48 -8.74 7.88 -7.81
CA TRP A 48 -7.35 8.03 -7.38
C TRP A 48 -7.21 8.24 -5.87
N TYR A 49 -8.21 8.81 -5.20
CA TYR A 49 -8.13 9.13 -3.77
C TYR A 49 -7.97 7.89 -2.91
N LYS A 50 -8.71 6.80 -3.20
CA LYS A 50 -8.56 5.56 -2.42
C LYS A 50 -7.14 4.98 -2.52
N ARG A 51 -6.52 5.08 -3.70
CA ARG A 51 -5.13 4.65 -3.91
C ARG A 51 -4.16 5.54 -3.14
N TYR A 52 -4.35 6.86 -3.17
CA TYR A 52 -3.51 7.80 -2.41
C TYR A 52 -3.61 7.58 -0.89
N VAL A 53 -4.81 7.30 -0.40
CA VAL A 53 -5.03 6.99 1.01
C VAL A 53 -4.32 5.70 1.41
N ALA A 54 -4.52 4.61 0.67
CA ALA A 54 -3.86 3.34 0.98
C ALA A 54 -2.33 3.42 0.85
N TRP A 55 -1.81 4.18 -0.12
CA TRP A 55 -0.38 4.45 -0.24
C TRP A 55 0.18 5.24 0.95
N SER A 56 -0.53 6.30 1.37
CA SER A 56 -0.13 7.09 2.54
C SER A 56 -0.13 6.26 3.81
N GLU A 57 -1.10 5.36 3.97
CA GLU A 57 -1.15 4.41 5.09
C GLU A 57 0.06 3.46 5.06
N LEU A 58 0.35 2.83 3.93
CA LEU A 58 1.52 1.96 3.75
C LEU A 58 2.83 2.68 4.10
N LEU A 59 3.06 3.89 3.55
CA LEU A 59 4.24 4.68 3.87
C LEU A 59 4.33 5.07 5.35
N THR A 60 3.20 5.26 6.01
CA THR A 60 3.15 5.57 7.44
C THR A 60 3.61 4.36 8.26
N VAL A 61 3.10 3.16 7.96
CA VAL A 61 3.51 1.94 8.68
C VAL A 61 4.99 1.60 8.41
N VAL A 62 5.48 1.82 7.17
CA VAL A 62 6.90 1.67 6.84
C VAL A 62 7.76 2.64 7.66
N LYS A 63 7.39 3.92 7.74
CA LYS A 63 8.11 4.92 8.55
C LYS A 63 8.19 4.50 10.01
N LEU A 64 7.10 4.00 10.58
CA LEU A 64 7.09 3.50 11.97
C LEU A 64 8.03 2.29 12.13
N SER A 65 8.04 1.39 11.15
CA SER A 65 8.93 0.23 11.16
C SER A 65 10.41 0.63 11.10
N GLU A 66 10.75 1.65 10.30
CA GLU A 66 12.09 2.25 10.25
C GLU A 66 12.49 2.87 11.60
N GLU A 67 11.60 3.65 12.22
CA GLU A 67 11.83 4.27 13.54
C GLU A 67 12.07 3.22 14.65
N LEU A 68 11.47 2.05 14.51
CA LEU A 68 11.61 0.91 15.41
C LEU A 68 12.74 -0.06 15.02
N GLN A 69 13.52 0.26 13.98
CA GLN A 69 14.63 -0.56 13.48
C GLN A 69 14.19 -1.96 13.02
N LEU A 70 12.95 -2.11 12.56
CA LEU A 70 12.42 -3.36 12.02
C LEU A 70 12.77 -3.49 10.53
N ASN A 71 13.16 -4.71 10.12
CA ASN A 71 13.41 -4.99 8.71
C ASN A 71 12.10 -5.16 7.93
N TRP A 72 11.54 -4.05 7.44
CA TRP A 72 10.28 -4.06 6.69
C TRP A 72 10.44 -4.60 5.26
N ARG A 73 11.64 -4.55 4.68
CA ARG A 73 11.90 -4.90 3.27
C ARG A 73 11.59 -6.36 2.96
N ASP A 74 11.77 -7.26 3.93
CA ASP A 74 11.50 -8.69 3.78
C ASP A 74 10.02 -9.01 3.50
N GLN A 75 9.11 -8.04 3.70
CA GLN A 75 7.67 -8.18 3.42
C GLN A 75 7.31 -7.82 1.95
N PHE A 76 8.26 -7.33 1.17
CA PHE A 76 8.07 -6.80 -0.17
C PHE A 76 9.06 -7.42 -1.14
N THR A 77 8.72 -7.37 -2.43
CA THR A 77 9.75 -7.64 -3.44
C THR A 77 10.78 -6.50 -3.46
N GLU A 78 11.92 -6.72 -4.12
CA GLU A 78 12.96 -5.70 -4.25
C GLU A 78 12.42 -4.42 -4.90
N ARG A 79 11.69 -4.56 -6.01
CA ARG A 79 11.07 -3.44 -6.74
C ARG A 79 10.01 -2.70 -5.91
N GLN A 80 9.15 -3.43 -5.20
CA GLN A 80 8.18 -2.83 -4.29
C GLN A 80 8.88 -2.03 -3.18
N SER A 81 9.96 -2.58 -2.62
CA SER A 81 10.78 -1.90 -1.63
C SER A 81 11.44 -0.62 -2.17
N GLU A 82 11.89 -0.63 -3.43
CA GLU A 82 12.42 0.57 -4.08
C GLU A 82 11.36 1.65 -4.27
N TYR A 83 10.15 1.28 -4.71
CA TYR A 83 9.05 2.24 -4.84
C TYR A 83 8.69 2.89 -3.51
N ILE A 84 8.58 2.09 -2.45
CA ILE A 84 8.31 2.56 -1.10
C ILE A 84 9.44 3.49 -0.62
N ALA A 85 10.70 3.08 -0.78
CA ALA A 85 11.86 3.85 -0.32
C ALA A 85 11.97 5.22 -1.02
N ASN A 86 11.64 5.29 -2.31
CA ASN A 86 11.61 6.53 -3.07
C ASN A 86 10.40 7.42 -2.74
N ARG A 87 9.39 6.89 -2.03
CA ARG A 87 8.14 7.59 -1.63
C ARG A 87 7.33 8.18 -2.81
N VAL A 88 7.69 7.85 -4.05
CA VAL A 88 7.03 8.37 -5.24
C VAL A 88 5.85 7.47 -5.57
N MET A 89 4.61 7.91 -5.30
CA MET A 89 3.47 7.33 -6.00
C MET A 89 3.34 7.99 -7.38
N SER A 90 3.90 7.31 -8.38
CA SER A 90 3.76 7.67 -9.80
C SER A 90 2.79 6.70 -10.48
N SER A 91 2.29 7.05 -11.67
CA SER A 91 1.59 6.12 -12.56
C SER A 91 2.37 4.81 -12.72
N ARG A 92 3.70 4.90 -12.77
CA ARG A 92 4.59 3.75 -12.82
C ARG A 92 4.43 2.79 -11.64
N VAL A 93 4.32 3.29 -10.40
CA VAL A 93 4.08 2.41 -9.22
C VAL A 93 2.73 1.72 -9.32
N LEU A 94 1.72 2.44 -9.81
CA LEU A 94 0.36 1.94 -9.97
C LEU A 94 0.28 0.85 -11.05
N ASP A 95 1.05 1.03 -12.13
CA ASP A 95 1.06 0.13 -13.29
C ASP A 95 2.06 -1.03 -13.12
N GLU A 96 3.13 -0.89 -12.36
CA GLU A 96 4.22 -1.89 -12.30
C GLU A 96 4.34 -2.59 -10.94
N TRP A 97 3.39 -2.38 -10.03
CA TRP A 97 3.44 -2.95 -8.67
C TRP A 97 3.65 -4.46 -8.61
N TYR A 98 3.03 -5.22 -9.54
CA TYR A 98 3.02 -6.68 -9.55
C TYR A 98 4.08 -7.32 -10.47
N GLU A 99 5.08 -6.56 -10.95
CA GLU A 99 6.19 -7.02 -11.80
C GLU A 99 5.80 -7.65 -13.17
N THR A 100 4.52 -7.97 -13.41
CA THR A 100 4.03 -8.77 -14.55
C THR A 100 3.36 -7.94 -15.67
N ASN A 101 3.19 -6.62 -15.50
CA ASN A 101 2.44 -5.80 -16.46
C ASN A 101 3.14 -5.56 -17.82
N ASP A 102 4.37 -6.04 -18.02
CA ASP A 102 5.04 -6.10 -19.34
C ASP A 102 4.43 -7.16 -20.28
N SER A 103 3.45 -7.96 -19.82
CA SER A 103 2.74 -8.96 -20.64
C SER A 103 1.38 -8.49 -21.16
N LYS A 104 1.06 -7.19 -21.11
CA LYS A 104 0.00 -6.62 -21.95
C LYS A 104 0.50 -6.54 -23.38
N GLU A 105 0.43 -7.68 -24.06
CA GLU A 105 0.43 -7.76 -25.51
C GLU A 105 -0.40 -6.62 -26.10
N HIS A 106 0.19 -5.95 -27.08
CA HIS A 106 -0.55 -5.13 -28.02
C HIS A 106 -1.71 -5.96 -28.58
N VAL A 107 -2.93 -5.67 -28.12
CA VAL A 107 -4.12 -5.93 -28.93
C VAL A 107 -4.49 -4.59 -29.53
N GLY A 108 -4.27 -4.49 -30.85
CA GLY A 108 -4.47 -3.28 -31.64
C GLY A 108 -5.92 -2.91 -31.90
#